data_AF-A0A494X836-F1
#
_entry.id   AF-A0A494X836-F1
#
_cell.length_a   1.000
_cell.length_b   1.000
_cell.length_c   1.000
_cell.angle_alpha   90.00
_cell.angle_beta   90.00
_cell.angle_gamma   90.00
#
_symmetry.space_group_name_H-M   'P 1'
#
loop_
_entity.id
_entity.type
_entity.pdbx_description
1 polymer ?
#
loop_
_entity_poly.entity_id
_entity_poly.type
_entity_poly.pdbx_seq_one_letter_code
_entity_poly.pdbx_strand_id
1 'polypeptide(L)'
;MNLKSAFGILIVFGSVLASSAQADPWTAYNHPGWSDSHPWRAYDNARVDNQNRRINHELWNGEITPQQARAEHGEVHSILEEERADARANGTSHLDQLQQQQINRQLNGVSDQIGY
;
A
#
# COMPACT_ATOMS: atom_id res chain seq x y z
N MET A 1 24.28 -13.24 -18.38
CA MET A 1 24.03 -12.47 -17.15
C MET A 1 23.37 -11.17 -17.56
N ASN A 2 22.04 -11.13 -17.54
CA ASN A 2 21.29 -9.93 -17.92
C ASN A 2 21.23 -9.01 -16.72
N LEU A 3 21.94 -7.89 -16.79
CA LEU A 3 21.77 -6.78 -15.86
C LEU A 3 20.40 -6.15 -16.13
N LYS A 4 19.43 -6.39 -15.24
CA LYS A 4 18.19 -5.61 -15.12
C LYS A 4 18.02 -5.37 -13.62
N SER A 5 18.39 -4.18 -13.16
CA SER A 5 17.47 -3.05 -12.87
C SER A 5 16.73 -3.28 -11.56
N ALA A 6 16.60 -2.37 -10.62
CA ALA A 6 17.17 -1.04 -10.43
C ALA A 6 17.21 -0.82 -8.90
N PHE A 7 18.15 0.00 -8.45
CA PHE A 7 18.43 0.27 -7.04
C PHE A 7 17.19 0.80 -6.30
N GLY A 8 17.01 0.33 -5.06
CA GLY A 8 15.91 0.73 -4.18
C GLY A 8 15.85 2.25 -4.01
N ILE A 9 14.82 2.85 -4.59
CA ILE A 9 14.44 4.22 -4.31
C ILE A 9 13.33 4.14 -3.27
N LEU A 10 13.73 4.40 -2.03
CA LEU A 10 12.84 4.65 -0.90
C LEU A 10 11.99 5.90 -1.22
N ILE A 11 10.82 5.72 -1.82
CA ILE A 11 9.85 6.80 -2.01
C ILE A 11 8.96 6.86 -0.75
N VAL A 12 9.50 7.42 0.33
CA VAL A 12 8.69 7.88 1.48
C VAL A 12 8.33 9.33 1.20
N PHE A 13 7.17 9.57 0.59
CA PHE A 13 6.61 10.93 0.53
C PHE A 13 5.86 11.19 1.83
N GLY A 14 6.45 12.05 2.67
CA GLY A 14 5.90 12.46 3.95
C GLY A 14 4.50 13.07 3.79
N SER A 15 3.56 12.53 4.55
CA SER A 15 2.22 13.07 4.75
C SER A 15 2.30 14.48 5.36
N VAL A 16 1.84 15.49 4.61
CA VAL A 16 1.64 16.85 5.13
C VAL A 16 0.40 16.84 6.02
N LEU A 17 0.62 16.81 7.34
CA LEU A 17 -0.41 16.96 8.37
C LEU A 17 -0.82 18.44 8.46
N ALA A 18 -1.93 18.81 7.83
CA ALA A 18 -2.60 20.08 8.10
C ALA A 18 -3.60 19.90 9.26
N SER A 19 -3.16 20.23 10.47
CA SER A 19 -3.99 20.21 11.68
C SER A 19 -4.92 21.42 11.72
N SER A 20 -6.23 21.19 11.72
CA SER A 20 -7.19 22.06 12.41
C SER A 20 -8.32 21.21 12.97
N ALA A 21 -8.24 20.93 14.27
CA ALA A 21 -9.20 20.15 15.03
C ALA A 21 -10.43 21.00 15.36
N GLN A 22 -11.59 20.59 14.85
CA GLN A 22 -12.90 21.03 15.31
C GLN A 22 -13.63 19.77 15.75
N ALA A 23 -13.88 19.67 17.06
CA ALA A 23 -14.50 18.51 17.67
C ALA A 23 -16.02 18.62 17.56
N ASP A 24 -16.64 17.76 16.74
CA ASP A 24 -18.09 17.58 16.72
C ASP A 24 -18.50 16.44 17.68
N PRO A 25 -19.54 16.62 18.53
CA PRO A 25 -19.97 15.63 19.50
C PRO A 25 -21.10 14.74 18.93
N TRP A 26 -21.00 13.44 19.21
CA TRP A 26 -21.99 12.38 18.99
C TRP A 26 -22.22 11.88 17.56
N THR A 27 -21.36 10.96 17.12
CA THR A 27 -21.84 9.66 16.60
C THR A 27 -20.91 8.55 17.12
N ALA A 28 -21.44 7.68 17.98
CA ALA A 28 -20.82 6.38 18.21
C ALA A 28 -21.04 5.56 16.94
N TYR A 29 -20.18 5.76 15.93
CA TYR A 29 -20.09 4.90 14.77
C TYR A 29 -19.52 3.56 15.23
N ASN A 30 -20.41 2.67 15.68
CA ASN A 30 -20.19 1.25 15.53
C ASN A 30 -20.03 1.01 14.04
N HIS A 31 -18.79 0.98 13.52
CA HIS A 31 -18.50 0.57 12.15
C HIS A 31 -18.43 -0.97 12.14
N PRO A 32 -19.51 -1.69 11.78
CA PRO A 32 -19.35 -3.08 11.36
C PRO A 32 -18.40 -3.10 10.15
N GLY A 33 -17.34 -3.90 10.25
CA GLY A 33 -16.48 -4.25 9.14
C GLY A 33 -15.69 -3.09 8.54
N TRP A 34 -14.50 -2.81 9.09
CA TRP A 34 -13.45 -2.09 8.36
C TRP A 34 -13.18 -2.73 6.97
N SER A 35 -13.47 -4.02 6.80
CA SER A 35 -13.47 -4.74 5.51
C SER A 35 -14.69 -4.49 4.63
N ASP A 36 -15.87 -4.25 5.21
CA ASP A 36 -17.16 -4.35 4.51
C ASP A 36 -17.57 -3.02 3.87
N SER A 37 -17.02 -1.91 4.37
CA SER A 37 -17.33 -0.55 3.89
C SER A 37 -16.17 0.14 3.17
N HIS A 38 -15.13 -0.62 2.75
CA HIS A 38 -14.00 -0.09 2.00
C HIS A 38 -13.96 -0.66 0.57
N PRO A 39 -14.60 0.01 -0.41
CA PRO A 39 -14.74 -0.54 -1.77
C PRO A 39 -13.41 -0.80 -2.49
N TRP A 40 -12.35 -0.06 -2.15
CA TRP A 40 -11.03 -0.20 -2.75
C TRP A 40 -10.11 -1.19 -2.03
N ARG A 41 -10.41 -1.54 -0.78
CA ARG A 41 -9.63 -2.49 0.01
C ARG A 41 -9.52 -3.86 -0.64
N ALA A 42 -10.63 -4.35 -1.21
CA ALA A 42 -10.64 -5.64 -1.91
C ALA A 42 -9.73 -5.58 -3.16
N TYR A 43 -9.74 -4.45 -3.87
CA TYR A 43 -8.89 -4.24 -5.04
C TYR A 43 -7.42 -4.12 -4.65
N ASP A 44 -7.09 -3.27 -3.67
CA ASP A 44 -5.72 -3.05 -3.21
C ASP A 44 -5.14 -4.33 -2.58
N ASN A 45 -5.92 -5.07 -1.77
CA ASN A 45 -5.51 -6.39 -1.27
C ASN A 45 -5.24 -7.38 -2.42
N ALA A 46 -6.11 -7.43 -3.44
CA ALA A 46 -5.88 -8.33 -4.57
C ALA A 46 -4.60 -7.97 -5.34
N ARG A 47 -4.27 -6.67 -5.45
CA ARG A 47 -3.01 -6.22 -6.05
C ARG A 47 -1.81 -6.61 -5.20
N VAL A 48 -1.88 -6.39 -3.90
CA VAL A 48 -0.84 -6.79 -2.94
C VAL A 48 -0.60 -8.29 -2.97
N ASP A 49 -1.66 -9.10 -2.96
CA ASP A 49 -1.55 -10.55 -3.04
C ASP A 49 -0.90 -11.00 -4.35
N ASN A 50 -1.19 -10.32 -5.45
CA ASN A 50 -0.52 -10.58 -6.72
C ASN A 50 0.98 -10.24 -6.67
N GLN A 51 1.34 -9.10 -6.06
CA GLN A 51 2.74 -8.69 -5.89
C GLN A 51 3.49 -9.68 -5.00
N ASN A 52 2.93 -10.05 -3.85
CA ASN A 52 3.49 -11.06 -2.97
C ASN A 52 3.74 -12.39 -3.69
N ARG A 53 2.83 -12.79 -4.60
CA ARG A 53 3.00 -14.02 -5.39
C ARG A 53 4.18 -13.92 -6.36
N ARG A 54 4.35 -12.78 -7.02
CA ARG A 54 5.46 -12.52 -7.95
C ARG A 54 6.81 -12.44 -7.24
N ILE A 55 6.89 -11.73 -6.11
CA ILE A 55 8.08 -11.67 -5.25
C ILE A 55 8.52 -13.10 -4.86
N ASN A 56 7.58 -13.94 -4.43
CA ASN A 56 7.90 -15.34 -4.10
C ASN A 56 8.34 -16.17 -5.31
N HIS A 57 7.77 -15.91 -6.48
CA HIS A 57 8.17 -16.58 -7.72
C HIS A 57 9.61 -16.23 -8.11
N GLU A 58 9.96 -14.94 -8.09
CA GLU A 58 11.31 -14.47 -8.40
C GLU A 58 12.33 -14.93 -7.38
N LEU A 59 11.96 -14.97 -6.10
CA LEU A 59 12.79 -15.53 -5.04
C LEU A 59 13.07 -17.02 -5.29
N TRP A 60 12.06 -17.78 -5.70
CA TRP A 60 12.19 -19.21 -5.99
C TRP A 60 13.03 -19.47 -7.25
N ASN A 61 12.88 -18.64 -8.29
CA ASN A 61 13.71 -18.68 -9.49
C ASN A 61 15.15 -18.20 -9.26
N GLY A 62 15.44 -17.58 -8.11
CA GLY A 62 16.73 -16.96 -7.81
C GLY A 62 17.00 -15.68 -8.59
N GLU A 63 15.95 -15.03 -9.10
CA GLU A 63 16.02 -13.74 -9.78
C GLU A 63 16.25 -12.59 -8.79
N ILE A 64 15.72 -12.75 -7.57
CA ILE A 64 15.97 -11.85 -6.43
C ILE A 64 16.51 -12.62 -5.22
N THR A 65 17.30 -11.95 -4.39
CA THR A 65 17.82 -12.49 -3.13
C THR A 65 16.75 -12.48 -2.04
N PRO A 66 16.90 -13.29 -0.97
CA PRO A 66 16.00 -13.25 0.19
C PRO A 66 15.89 -11.86 0.83
N GLN A 67 16.97 -11.07 0.81
CA GLN A 67 16.99 -9.71 1.32
C GLN A 67 16.14 -8.77 0.45
N GLN A 68 16.21 -8.91 -0.87
CA GLN A 68 15.38 -8.14 -1.81
C GLN A 68 13.90 -8.49 -1.65
N ALA A 69 13.56 -9.78 -1.62
CA ALA A 69 12.19 -10.22 -1.39
C ALA A 69 11.61 -9.66 -0.08
N ARG A 70 12.41 -9.61 0.99
CA ARG A 70 12.00 -9.02 2.26
C ARG A 70 11.78 -7.51 2.18
N ALA A 71 12.63 -6.79 1.44
CA ALA A 71 12.47 -5.36 1.23
C ALA A 71 11.18 -5.07 0.46
N GLU A 72 10.95 -5.77 -0.65
CA GLU A 72 9.76 -5.62 -1.49
C GLU A 72 8.47 -5.97 -0.72
N HIS A 73 8.46 -7.06 0.07
CA HIS A 73 7.34 -7.34 0.99
C HIS A 73 7.10 -6.21 2.00
N GLY A 74 8.17 -5.60 2.52
CA GLY A 74 8.08 -4.46 3.43
C GLY A 74 7.46 -3.22 2.78
N GLU A 75 7.82 -2.93 1.52
CA GLU A 75 7.25 -1.81 0.75
C GLU A 75 5.75 -2.01 0.53
N VAL A 76 5.35 -3.20 0.09
CA VAL A 76 3.93 -3.52 -0.13
C VAL A 76 3.12 -3.43 1.18
N HIS A 77 3.69 -3.92 2.29
CA HIS A 77 3.04 -3.79 3.60
C HIS A 77 2.92 -2.34 4.07
N SER A 78 3.93 -1.50 3.83
CA SER A 78 3.91 -0.08 4.21
C SER A 78 2.80 0.67 3.47
N ILE A 79 2.57 0.36 2.19
CA ILE A 79 1.46 0.95 1.41
C ILE A 79 0.10 0.57 2.00
N LEU A 80 -0.07 -0.67 2.47
CA LEU A 80 -1.31 -1.06 3.15
C LEU A 80 -1.49 -0.30 4.47
N GLU A 81 -0.42 -0.04 5.23
CA GLU A 81 -0.49 0.75 6.46
C GLU A 81 -0.86 2.21 6.17
N GLU A 82 -0.33 2.80 5.09
CA GLU A 82 -0.70 4.13 4.60
C GLU A 82 -2.20 4.19 4.26
N GLU A 83 -2.72 3.23 3.49
CA GLU A 83 -4.18 3.13 3.21
C GLU A 83 -5.00 3.12 4.50
N ARG A 84 -4.60 2.33 5.52
CA ARG A 84 -5.34 2.29 6.80
C ARG A 84 -5.25 3.62 7.54
N ALA A 85 -4.10 4.26 7.52
CA ALA A 85 -3.87 5.52 8.21
C ALA A 85 -4.70 6.64 7.58
N ASP A 86 -4.70 6.73 6.26
CA ASP A 86 -5.47 7.71 5.49
C ASP A 86 -6.98 7.52 5.68
N ALA A 87 -7.47 6.28 5.61
CA ALA A 87 -8.88 5.98 5.87
C ALA A 87 -9.27 6.41 7.30
N ARG A 88 -8.44 6.07 8.31
CA ARG A 88 -8.66 6.49 9.70
C ARG A 88 -8.65 8.01 9.87
N ALA A 89 -7.73 8.70 9.19
CA ALA A 89 -7.59 10.15 9.25
C ALA A 89 -8.82 10.87 8.67
N ASN A 90 -9.42 10.30 7.62
CA ASN A 90 -10.68 10.80 7.06
C ASN A 90 -11.88 10.57 7.98
N GLY A 91 -11.74 9.79 9.05
CA GLY A 91 -12.84 9.40 9.92
C GLY A 91 -13.86 8.49 9.22
N THR A 92 -13.50 7.93 8.07
CA THR A 92 -14.36 7.06 7.26
C THR A 92 -13.69 5.70 7.05
N SER A 93 -14.41 4.77 6.47
CA SER A 93 -13.85 3.49 6.02
C SER A 93 -13.31 3.53 4.59
N HIS A 94 -13.04 4.70 4.02
CA HIS A 94 -12.58 4.80 2.64
C HIS A 94 -11.60 5.95 2.40
N LEU A 95 -10.72 5.75 1.42
CA LEU A 95 -9.86 6.81 0.91
C LEU A 95 -10.69 7.83 0.13
N ASP A 96 -10.16 9.05 0.03
CA ASP A 96 -10.56 9.99 -1.01
C ASP A 96 -9.93 9.59 -2.36
N GLN A 97 -10.50 10.08 -3.46
CA GLN A 97 -10.03 9.79 -4.81
C GLN A 97 -8.54 10.14 -5.00
N LEU A 98 -8.07 11.24 -4.41
CA LEU A 98 -6.66 11.65 -4.50
C LEU A 98 -5.74 10.67 -3.78
N GLN A 99 -6.13 10.22 -2.58
CA GLN A 99 -5.39 9.22 -1.81
C GLN A 99 -5.36 7.87 -2.55
N GLN A 100 -6.50 7.44 -3.10
CA GLN A 100 -6.54 6.20 -3.90
C GLN A 100 -5.63 6.29 -5.14
N GLN A 101 -5.57 7.44 -5.81
CA GLN A 101 -4.64 7.64 -6.92
C GLN A 101 -3.18 7.57 -6.47
N GLN A 102 -2.86 8.08 -5.28
CA GLN A 102 -1.53 7.97 -4.69
C GLN A 102 -1.16 6.51 -4.39
N ILE A 103 -2.01 5.77 -3.68
CA ILE A 103 -1.84 4.34 -3.41
C ILE A 103 -1.65 3.56 -4.72
N ASN A 104 -2.46 3.85 -5.74
CA ASN A 104 -2.33 3.21 -7.04
C ASN A 104 -0.98 3.47 -7.71
N ARG A 105 -0.46 4.71 -7.62
CA ARG A 105 0.87 5.05 -8.16
C ARG A 105 1.98 4.33 -7.39
N GLN A 106 1.89 4.24 -6.06
CA GLN A 106 2.85 3.51 -5.24
C GLN A 106 2.85 2.02 -5.60
N LEU A 107 1.68 1.39 -5.66
CA LEU A 107 1.55 -0.02 -6.06
C LEU A 107 2.04 -0.26 -7.50
N ASN A 108 1.87 0.69 -8.42
CA ASN A 108 2.47 0.59 -9.75
C ASN A 108 4.00 0.65 -9.68
N GLY A 109 4.55 1.58 -8.90
CA GLY A 109 6.00 1.69 -8.70
C GLY A 109 6.61 0.39 -8.18
N VAL A 110 5.98 -0.22 -7.17
CA VAL A 110 6.42 -1.54 -6.65
C VAL A 110 6.22 -2.64 -7.70
N SER A 111 5.12 -2.63 -8.44
CA SER A 111 4.87 -3.61 -9.51
C SER A 111 5.91 -3.58 -10.62
N ASP A 112 6.47 -2.40 -10.92
CA ASP A 112 7.51 -2.21 -11.94
C ASP A 112 8.91 -2.63 -11.45
N GLN A 113 9.11 -2.70 -10.13
CA GLN A 113 10.33 -3.21 -9.51
C GLN A 113 10.38 -4.74 -9.51
N ILE A 114 9.24 -5.36 -9.22
CA ILE A 114 9.07 -6.80 -9.28
C ILE A 114 9.19 -7.22 -10.75
N GLY A 115 10.04 -8.20 -11.05
CA GLY A 115 10.22 -8.79 -12.37
C GLY A 115 8.94 -9.32 -13.02
N TYR A 116 9.03 -9.68 -14.31
CA TYR A 116 7.88 -10.11 -15.13
C TYR A 116 7.50 -11.56 -14.88
#